data_AF-A0A5N6RZM4-F1
#
_entry.id   AF-A0A5N6RZM4-F1
#
_cell.length_a   1.000
_cell.length_b   1.000
_cell.length_c   1.000
_cell.angle_alpha   90.00
_cell.angle_beta   90.00
_cell.angle_gamma   90.00
#
_symmetry.space_group_name_H-M   'P 1'
#
loop_
_entity.id
_entity.type
_entity.pdbx_description
1 polymer ?
#
loop_
_entity_poly.entity_id
_entity_poly.type
_entity_poly.pdbx_seq_one_letter_code
_entity_poly.pdbx_strand_id
1 'polypeptide(L)'
;MSEGDEAGNLLALAWHQLFGRNPNSAVAYSTTVKALEAATKNSIAPKDEKYTLGKGLSNMRNQQWHYAIEADLGETAESPRNVDGGVIQLMMRSIWEAQHDRHGAVEGTNSISPEEARAAIFLAVPVIQAFHDKLVVRPTS
;
A
#
# COMPACT_ATOMS: atom_id res chain seq x y z
N MET A 1 12.14 3.10 18.41
CA MET A 1 11.38 2.08 17.66
C MET A 1 11.71 2.27 16.21
N SER A 2 12.05 1.19 15.50
CA SER A 2 12.24 1.24 14.05
C SER A 2 10.87 1.43 13.37
N GLU A 3 10.80 2.00 12.18
CA GLU A 3 9.54 2.14 11.44
C GLU A 3 8.98 0.78 10.97
N GLY A 4 9.86 -0.22 10.81
CA GLY A 4 9.45 -1.61 10.65
C GLY A 4 8.63 -2.09 11.84
N ASP A 5 8.97 -1.64 13.06
CA ASP A 5 8.21 -1.95 14.26
C ASP A 5 6.83 -1.25 14.21
N GLU A 6 6.74 0.00 13.73
CA GLU A 6 5.47 0.72 13.61
C GLU A 6 4.53 0.10 12.56
N ALA A 7 5.05 -0.15 11.35
CA ALA A 7 4.28 -0.79 10.29
C ALA A 7 3.78 -2.18 10.70
N GLY A 8 4.64 -2.99 11.34
CA GLY A 8 4.27 -4.31 11.86
C GLY A 8 3.20 -4.25 12.93
N ASN A 9 3.31 -3.31 13.88
CA ASN A 9 2.30 -3.10 14.93
C ASN A 9 0.94 -2.67 14.36
N LEU A 10 0.94 -1.77 13.38
CA LEU A 10 -0.28 -1.34 12.69
C LEU A 10 -0.92 -2.49 11.91
N LEU A 11 -0.12 -3.32 11.23
CA LEU A 11 -0.64 -4.49 10.52
C LEU A 11 -1.22 -5.54 11.48
N ALA A 12 -0.58 -5.78 12.62
CA ALA A 12 -1.11 -6.64 13.67
C ALA A 12 -2.44 -6.10 14.23
N LEU A 13 -2.53 -4.79 14.46
CA LEU A 13 -3.77 -4.13 14.86
C LEU A 13 -4.86 -4.31 13.80
N ALA A 14 -4.55 -4.10 12.51
CA ALA A 14 -5.50 -4.32 11.42
C ALA A 14 -6.01 -5.76 11.39
N TRP A 15 -5.13 -6.74 11.60
CA TRP A 15 -5.50 -8.16 11.71
C TRP A 15 -6.46 -8.41 12.86
N HIS A 16 -6.18 -7.85 14.05
CA HIS A 16 -7.08 -7.96 15.19
C HIS A 16 -8.44 -7.30 14.95
N GLN A 17 -8.47 -6.18 14.25
CA GLN A 17 -9.72 -5.49 13.92
C GLN A 17 -10.57 -6.29 12.94
N LEU A 18 -9.99 -7.10 12.06
CA LEU A 18 -10.76 -7.87 11.07
C LEU A 18 -11.11 -9.28 11.51
N PHE A 19 -10.21 -9.95 12.24
CA PHE A 19 -10.34 -11.36 12.63
C PHE A 19 -10.59 -11.55 14.13
N GLY A 20 -10.71 -10.46 14.89
CA GLY A 20 -11.03 -10.48 16.32
C GLY A 20 -12.50 -10.78 16.61
N ARG A 21 -12.85 -10.74 17.91
CA ARG A 21 -14.20 -11.06 18.39
C ARG A 21 -15.31 -10.16 17.82
N ASN A 22 -15.01 -8.87 17.64
CA ASN A 22 -15.94 -7.86 17.12
C ASN A 22 -15.30 -7.22 15.89
N PRO A 23 -15.47 -7.82 14.69
CA PRO A 23 -14.76 -7.37 13.51
C PRO A 23 -15.26 -5.99 13.03
N ASN A 24 -14.34 -5.14 12.60
CA ASN A 24 -14.59 -3.82 12.02
C ASN A 24 -13.75 -3.62 10.76
N SER A 25 -14.35 -3.89 9.60
CA SER A 25 -13.70 -3.82 8.29
C SER A 25 -13.16 -2.43 7.94
N ALA A 26 -13.90 -1.36 8.27
CA ALA A 26 -13.49 0.01 7.98
C ALA A 26 -12.25 0.42 8.79
N VAL A 27 -12.22 0.06 10.08
CA VAL A 27 -11.04 0.31 10.93
C VAL A 27 -9.87 -0.56 10.50
N ALA A 28 -10.10 -1.83 10.17
CA ALA A 28 -9.05 -2.72 9.67
C ALA A 28 -8.41 -2.19 8.38
N TYR A 29 -9.23 -1.76 7.42
CA TYR A 29 -8.76 -1.21 6.14
C TYR A 29 -7.97 0.08 6.33
N SER A 30 -8.53 1.06 7.07
CA SER A 30 -7.84 2.33 7.33
C SER A 30 -6.54 2.14 8.12
N THR A 31 -6.48 1.16 9.03
CA THR A 31 -5.24 0.80 9.75
C THR A 31 -4.22 0.15 8.82
N THR A 32 -4.66 -0.65 7.84
CA THR A 32 -3.80 -1.23 6.80
C THR A 32 -3.14 -0.15 5.94
N VAL A 33 -3.90 0.88 5.54
CA VAL A 33 -3.35 2.03 4.80
C VAL A 33 -2.27 2.75 5.62
N LYS A 34 -2.50 2.95 6.92
CA LYS A 34 -1.48 3.55 7.82
C LYS A 34 -0.23 2.67 7.96
N ALA A 35 -0.39 1.35 7.99
CA ALA A 35 0.75 0.42 8.03
C ALA A 35 1.63 0.56 6.77
N LEU A 36 1.01 0.68 5.59
CA LEU A 36 1.72 0.96 4.34
C LEU A 36 2.39 2.35 4.36
N GLU A 37 1.71 3.35 4.90
CA GLU A 37 2.29 4.69 5.03
C GLU A 37 3.55 4.66 5.91
N ALA A 38 3.49 4.01 7.07
CA ALA A 38 4.63 3.83 7.96
C ALA A 38 5.78 3.07 7.30
N ALA A 39 5.49 1.99 6.56
CA ALA A 39 6.52 1.17 5.92
C ALA A 39 7.23 1.89 4.75
N THR A 40 6.53 2.79 4.06
CA THR A 40 7.02 3.38 2.81
C THR A 40 7.59 4.79 2.96
N LYS A 41 7.24 5.49 4.05
CA LYS A 41 7.61 6.90 4.29
C LYS A 41 9.11 7.17 4.13
N ASN A 42 9.97 6.47 4.85
CA ASN A 42 11.40 6.78 4.82
C ASN A 42 12.09 6.45 3.50
N SER A 43 11.62 5.42 2.79
CA SER A 43 12.17 5.07 1.49
C SER A 43 11.74 6.08 0.42
N ILE A 44 10.45 6.42 0.36
CA ILE A 44 9.89 7.22 -0.72
C ILE A 44 9.99 8.73 -0.47
N ALA A 45 9.72 9.18 0.76
CA ALA A 45 9.62 10.58 1.11
C ALA A 45 10.12 10.87 2.55
N PRO A 46 11.42 10.64 2.85
CA PRO A 46 11.96 10.75 4.20
C PRO A 46 11.84 12.14 4.83
N LYS A 47 11.58 13.18 4.01
CA LYS A 47 11.41 14.57 4.45
C LYS A 47 9.95 15.03 4.51
N ASP A 48 8.99 14.19 4.13
CA ASP A 48 7.56 14.56 4.14
C ASP A 48 6.91 14.11 5.46
N GLU A 49 6.74 15.07 6.37
CA GLU A 49 6.06 14.83 7.65
C GLU A 49 4.57 14.51 7.50
N LYS A 50 3.96 14.91 6.39
CA LYS A 50 2.55 14.68 6.06
C LYS A 50 2.41 13.63 4.96
N TYR A 51 3.29 12.64 4.97
CA TYR A 51 3.29 11.56 3.99
C TYR A 51 1.94 10.82 4.00
N THR A 52 1.47 10.44 2.81
CA THR A 52 0.29 9.60 2.63
C THR A 52 0.55 8.60 1.52
N LEU A 53 -0.22 7.51 1.49
CA LEU A 53 -0.09 6.47 0.47
C LEU A 53 -0.25 7.04 -0.95
N GLY A 54 -1.17 7.99 -1.14
CA GLY A 54 -1.39 8.66 -2.43
C GLY A 54 -0.20 9.51 -2.88
N LYS A 55 0.50 10.17 -1.94
CA LYS A 55 1.76 10.88 -2.25
C LYS A 55 2.87 9.90 -2.61
N GLY A 56 2.95 8.76 -1.90
CA GLY A 56 3.87 7.66 -2.20
C GLY A 56 3.72 7.17 -3.63
N LEU A 57 2.50 6.81 -4.01
CA LEU A 57 2.14 6.40 -5.38
C LEU A 57 2.52 7.44 -6.43
N SER A 58 2.26 8.72 -6.15
CA SER A 58 2.61 9.82 -7.06
C SER A 58 4.13 9.94 -7.25
N ASN A 59 4.91 9.77 -6.18
CA ASN A 59 6.37 9.77 -6.26
C ASN A 59 6.91 8.54 -7.00
N MET A 60 6.35 7.36 -6.75
CA MET A 60 6.78 6.12 -7.40
C MET A 60 6.59 6.16 -8.91
N ARG A 61 5.43 6.64 -9.38
CA ARG A 61 5.13 6.79 -10.80
C ARG A 61 6.16 7.66 -11.54
N ASN A 62 6.68 8.68 -10.88
CA ASN A 62 7.57 9.65 -11.50
C ASN A 62 9.06 9.25 -11.43
N GLN A 63 9.42 8.21 -10.68
CA GLN A 63 10.81 7.95 -10.29
C GLN A 63 11.23 6.47 -10.45
N GLN A 64 10.93 5.83 -11.59
CA GLN A 64 11.52 4.55 -12.08
C GLN A 64 11.91 3.54 -10.98
N TRP A 65 11.04 3.23 -10.03
CA TRP A 65 11.39 2.36 -8.90
C TRP A 65 11.62 0.92 -9.35
N HIS A 66 12.52 0.20 -8.68
CA HIS A 66 12.83 -1.20 -8.96
C HIS A 66 12.43 -2.08 -7.78
N TYR A 67 11.77 -3.20 -8.08
CA TYR A 67 11.51 -4.30 -7.16
C TYR A 67 12.35 -5.53 -7.56
N ALA A 68 12.86 -6.28 -6.58
CA ALA A 68 13.72 -7.44 -6.79
C ALA A 68 13.13 -8.53 -7.72
N ILE A 69 11.82 -8.58 -7.87
CA ILE A 69 11.15 -9.32 -8.94
C ILE A 69 10.32 -8.34 -9.78
N GLU A 70 10.61 -8.27 -11.06
CA GLU A 70 9.81 -7.49 -12.01
C GLU A 70 9.03 -8.45 -12.90
N ALA A 71 7.81 -8.06 -13.26
CA ALA A 71 7.16 -8.67 -14.40
C ALA A 71 8.00 -8.35 -15.64
N ASP A 72 8.15 -9.30 -16.56
CA ASP A 72 8.70 -8.97 -17.88
C ASP A 72 7.73 -8.01 -18.57
N LEU A 73 8.08 -6.71 -18.51
CA LEU A 73 7.25 -5.61 -18.99
C LEU A 73 7.09 -5.61 -20.51
N GLY A 74 7.78 -6.51 -21.24
CA GLY A 74 7.91 -6.44 -22.70
C GLY A 74 8.78 -5.27 -23.14
N GLU A 75 9.27 -5.34 -24.37
CA GLU A 75 10.25 -4.36 -24.88
C GLU A 75 9.66 -2.97 -25.14
N THR A 76 8.34 -2.84 -25.15
CA THR A 76 7.62 -1.60 -25.47
C THR A 76 6.68 -1.19 -24.34
N ALA A 77 6.51 0.13 -24.14
CA ALA A 77 5.56 0.67 -23.17
C ALA A 77 4.10 0.25 -23.43
N GLU A 78 3.79 -0.15 -24.66
CA GLU A 78 2.47 -0.64 -25.12
C GLU A 78 2.25 -2.14 -24.86
N SER A 79 3.25 -2.83 -24.31
CA SER A 79 3.14 -4.25 -23.97
C SER A 79 1.98 -4.45 -22.98
N PRO A 80 1.09 -5.42 -23.21
CA PRO A 80 0.01 -5.74 -22.27
C PRO A 80 0.53 -6.28 -20.91
N ARG A 81 1.84 -6.55 -20.82
CA ARG A 81 2.52 -6.96 -19.58
C ARG A 81 3.15 -5.78 -18.84
N ASN A 82 3.13 -4.58 -19.42
CA ASN A 82 3.66 -3.39 -18.79
C ASN A 82 2.75 -2.98 -17.62
N VAL A 83 3.30 -2.94 -16.42
CA VAL A 83 2.66 -2.45 -15.20
C VAL A 83 3.32 -1.13 -14.84
N ASP A 84 2.63 -0.02 -15.09
CA ASP A 84 3.14 1.33 -14.81
C ASP A 84 3.57 1.46 -13.34
N GLY A 85 4.88 1.56 -13.13
CA GLY A 85 5.51 1.67 -11.81
C GLY A 85 5.75 0.35 -11.07
N GLY A 86 5.58 -0.79 -11.75
CA GLY A 86 5.91 -2.12 -11.22
C GLY A 86 4.83 -2.72 -10.31
N VAL A 87 5.04 -4.00 -9.96
CA VAL A 87 4.07 -4.81 -9.20
C VAL A 87 3.76 -4.21 -7.83
N ILE A 88 4.75 -3.65 -7.15
CA ILE A 88 4.58 -3.01 -5.83
C ILE A 88 3.66 -1.80 -5.93
N GLN A 89 3.86 -0.93 -6.92
CA GLN A 89 3.01 0.24 -7.12
C GLN A 89 1.58 -0.17 -7.46
N LEU A 90 1.40 -1.20 -8.28
CA LEU A 90 0.07 -1.73 -8.60
C LEU A 90 -0.67 -2.19 -7.33
N MET A 91 0.00 -2.96 -6.47
CA MET A 91 -0.58 -3.42 -5.20
C MET A 91 -0.97 -2.27 -4.27
N MET A 92 -0.08 -1.28 -4.11
CA MET A 92 -0.37 -0.08 -3.33
C MET A 92 -1.54 0.73 -3.92
N ARG A 93 -1.61 0.80 -5.26
CA ARG A 93 -2.67 1.52 -5.98
C ARG A 93 -4.02 0.85 -5.81
N SER A 94 -4.10 -0.47 -5.89
CA SER A 94 -5.33 -1.23 -5.62
C SER A 94 -5.89 -0.94 -4.24
N ILE A 95 -5.03 -0.86 -3.21
CA ILE A 95 -5.44 -0.55 -1.83
C ILE A 95 -5.85 0.93 -1.70
N TRP A 96 -5.15 1.85 -2.37
CA TRP A 96 -5.49 3.27 -2.30
C TRP A 96 -6.81 3.61 -3.00
N GLU A 97 -7.11 2.99 -4.15
CA GLU A 97 -8.31 3.27 -4.94
C GLU A 97 -9.57 2.65 -4.35
N ALA A 98 -9.48 1.46 -3.75
CA ALA A 98 -10.62 0.82 -3.07
C ALA A 98 -11.02 1.53 -1.74
N GLN A 99 -10.35 2.64 -1.39
CA GLN A 99 -10.81 3.54 -0.34
C GLN A 99 -11.99 4.39 -0.84
N HIS A 100 -13.16 3.76 -0.97
CA HIS A 100 -14.42 4.36 -1.45
C HIS A 100 -14.93 5.55 -0.60
N ASP A 101 -14.31 5.83 0.55
CA ASP A 101 -14.64 6.91 1.48
C ASP A 101 -14.20 8.32 1.03
N ARG A 102 -13.53 8.45 -0.14
CA ARG A 102 -12.94 9.74 -0.57
C ARG A 102 -13.80 10.58 -1.52
N HIS A 103 -14.92 10.05 -2.01
CA HIS A 103 -15.81 10.76 -2.92
C HIS A 103 -17.26 10.70 -2.40
N GLY A 104 -17.62 11.68 -1.57
CA GLY A 104 -19.00 12.07 -1.20
C GLY A 104 -20.02 10.92 -1.12
N ALA A 105 -20.15 10.32 0.06
CA ALA A 105 -21.20 9.35 0.31
C ALA A 105 -22.59 10.00 0.16
N VAL A 106 -23.39 9.46 -0.75
CA VAL A 106 -24.84 9.41 -0.55
C VAL A 106 -25.05 8.51 0.67
N GLU A 107 -25.79 9.00 1.67
CA GLU A 107 -25.99 8.30 2.95
C GLU A 107 -26.32 6.81 2.75
N GLY A 108 -25.52 5.94 3.39
CA GLY A 108 -25.86 4.53 3.60
C GLY A 108 -25.19 3.47 2.72
N THR A 109 -24.29 3.80 1.78
CA THR A 109 -23.71 2.81 0.83
C THR A 109 -22.18 2.64 0.85
N ASN A 110 -21.44 3.37 1.70
CA ASN A 110 -19.96 3.42 1.66
C ASN A 110 -19.26 2.61 2.77
N SER A 111 -19.70 1.39 3.05
CA SER A 111 -18.97 0.53 4.00
C SER A 111 -17.98 -0.39 3.27
N ILE A 112 -16.70 -0.31 3.62
CA ILE A 112 -15.69 -1.32 3.23
C ILE A 112 -16.19 -2.71 3.66
N SER A 113 -16.33 -3.62 2.71
CA SER A 113 -16.72 -4.99 2.97
C SER A 113 -15.62 -5.77 3.72
N PRO A 114 -15.99 -6.82 4.48
CA PRO A 114 -15.01 -7.73 5.08
C PRO A 114 -14.05 -8.34 4.05
N GLU A 115 -14.53 -8.62 2.84
CA GLU A 115 -13.74 -9.17 1.74
C GLU A 115 -12.68 -8.18 1.24
N GLU A 116 -13.06 -6.92 1.04
CA GLU A 116 -12.11 -5.85 0.68
C GLU A 116 -11.07 -5.62 1.77
N ALA A 117 -11.49 -5.59 3.04
CA ALA A 117 -10.56 -5.48 4.16
C ALA A 117 -9.59 -6.66 4.24
N ARG A 118 -10.06 -7.89 3.98
CA ARG A 118 -9.19 -9.08 3.96
C ARG A 118 -8.17 -8.99 2.83
N ALA A 119 -8.64 -8.67 1.63
CA ALA A 119 -7.77 -8.52 0.46
C ALA A 119 -6.69 -7.45 0.69
N ALA A 120 -7.07 -6.30 1.25
CA ALA A 120 -6.13 -5.23 1.55
C ALA A 120 -5.06 -5.66 2.56
N ILE A 121 -5.43 -6.34 3.66
CA ILE A 121 -4.46 -6.84 4.65
C ILE A 121 -3.51 -7.84 4.01
N PHE A 122 -4.02 -8.81 3.24
CA PHE A 122 -3.18 -9.82 2.60
C PHE A 122 -2.21 -9.21 1.59
N LEU A 123 -2.66 -8.21 0.84
CA LEU A 123 -1.84 -7.52 -0.14
C LEU A 123 -0.82 -6.57 0.50
N ALA A 124 -1.11 -6.02 1.68
CA ALA A 124 -0.19 -5.15 2.40
C ALA A 124 1.03 -5.91 2.98
N VAL A 125 0.87 -7.19 3.34
CA VAL A 125 1.97 -8.02 3.88
C VAL A 125 3.20 -8.01 2.97
N PRO A 126 3.14 -8.43 1.69
CA PRO A 126 4.32 -8.45 0.83
C PRO A 126 4.89 -7.06 0.56
N VAL A 127 4.04 -6.01 0.46
CA VAL A 127 4.51 -4.64 0.26
C VAL A 127 5.34 -4.18 1.45
N ILE A 128 4.83 -4.33 2.68
CA ILE A 128 5.54 -3.91 3.90
C ILE A 128 6.88 -4.65 4.01
N GLN A 129 6.90 -5.95 3.79
CA GLN A 129 8.13 -6.74 3.85
C GLN A 129 9.14 -6.33 2.77
N ALA A 130 8.68 -6.06 1.55
CA ALA A 130 9.56 -5.63 0.46
C ALA A 130 10.25 -4.27 0.76
N PHE A 131 9.55 -3.33 1.42
CA PHE A 131 10.16 -2.08 1.86
C PHE A 131 11.09 -2.26 3.08
N HIS A 132 10.69 -3.10 4.04
CA HIS A 132 11.50 -3.42 5.21
C HIS A 132 12.85 -4.05 4.81
N ASP A 133 12.82 -5.03 3.90
CA ASP A 133 13.99 -5.75 3.42
C ASP A 133 14.74 -5.03 2.30
N LYS A 134 14.31 -3.81 1.95
CA LYS A 134 14.90 -2.97 0.89
C LYS A 134 14.95 -3.66 -0.47
N LEU A 135 13.96 -4.50 -0.76
CA LEU A 135 13.75 -5.13 -2.06
C LEU A 135 13.16 -4.15 -3.07
N VAL A 136 12.61 -3.03 -2.60
CA VAL A 136 12.11 -1.91 -3.42
C VAL A 136 13.07 -0.73 -3.28
N VAL A 137 13.73 -0.37 -4.37
CA VAL A 137 14.76 0.68 -4.36
C VAL A 137 14.52 1.69 -5.47
N ARG A 138 14.83 2.95 -5.17
CA ARG A 138 14.95 3.97 -6.21
C ARG A 138 16.30 3.77 -6.91
N PRO A 139 16.36 3.74 -8.26
CA PRO A 139 17.63 3.69 -8.96
C PRO A 139 18.48 4.88 -8.54
N THR A 140 19.70 4.59 -8.10
CA THR A 140 20.74 5.61 -8.00
C THR A 140 21.13 6.00 -9.42
N SER A 141 20.88 7.25 -9.79
CA SER A 141 21.44 7.90 -10.98
C SER A 141 22.95 7.84 -10.98
#